data_AF-A0A7W6GJK8-F1
#
_entry.id   AF-A0A7W6GJK8-F1
#
_cell.length_a   1.000
_cell.length_b   1.000
_cell.length_c   1.000
_cell.angle_alpha   90.00
_cell.angle_beta   90.00
_cell.angle_gamma   90.00
#
_symmetry.space_group_name_H-M   'P 1'
#
loop_
_entity.id
_entity.type
_entity.pdbx_description
1 polymer ?
#
loop_
_entity_poly.entity_id
_entity_poly.type
_entity_poly.pdbx_seq_one_letter_code
_entity_poly.pdbx_strand_id
1 'polypeptide(L)'
;MNRAIVTNFDGIGPEDEVIITNFQPYIRKAESGVLGTKRFAIFDGTKRALARAFGNEGRNSSAFSFETRWLELGSGLHPDIPYILKGGTVGGVAATNRRSSAFRAGRTTLAPRRDRQTGMPITYPSVVINQV
;
A
#
# COMPACT_ATOMS: atom_id res chain seq x y z
N MET A 1 13.37 -1.12 14.99
CA MET A 1 12.42 -2.02 14.32
C MET A 1 13.19 -2.85 13.32
N ASN A 2 13.41 -4.13 13.60
CA ASN A 2 14.09 -5.05 12.68
C ASN A 2 13.09 -5.46 11.60
N ARG A 3 13.21 -4.86 10.41
CA ARG A 3 12.55 -5.35 9.21
C ARG A 3 13.67 -5.94 8.35
N ALA A 4 13.71 -7.26 8.23
CA ALA A 4 14.67 -7.97 7.40
C ALA A 4 13.91 -8.72 6.31
N ILE A 5 14.52 -8.89 5.14
CA ILE A 5 14.00 -9.84 4.16
C ILE A 5 14.12 -11.22 4.79
N VAL A 6 13.01 -11.94 4.84
CA VAL A 6 12.99 -13.31 5.30
C VAL A 6 13.48 -14.21 4.17
N THR A 7 14.67 -14.77 4.32
CA THR A 7 15.24 -15.77 3.40
C THR A 7 15.24 -17.18 4.00
N ASN A 8 15.10 -17.30 5.32
CA ASN A 8 14.95 -18.56 6.03
C ASN A 8 13.59 -18.58 6.74
N PHE A 9 12.67 -19.42 6.27
CA PHE A 9 11.31 -19.51 6.82
C PHE A 9 11.24 -20.32 8.11
N ASP A 10 12.20 -21.22 8.35
CA ASP A 10 12.24 -22.04 9.58
C ASP A 10 12.59 -21.20 10.82
N GLY A 11 13.13 -19.99 10.62
CA GLY A 11 13.43 -19.05 11.68
C GLY A 11 12.26 -18.17 12.10
N ILE A 12 11.09 -18.28 11.45
CA ILE A 12 9.90 -17.50 11.80
C ILE A 12 9.24 -18.13 13.03
N GLY A 13 9.27 -17.41 14.15
CA GLY A 13 8.61 -17.80 15.39
C GLY A 13 7.11 -17.52 15.38
N PRO A 14 6.36 -18.08 16.34
CA PRO A 14 4.91 -17.86 16.46
C PRO A 14 4.52 -16.40 16.81
N GLU A 15 5.44 -15.66 17.42
CA GLU A 15 5.24 -14.25 17.80
C GLU A 15 5.70 -13.25 16.72
N ASP A 16 6.23 -13.75 15.60
CA ASP A 16 6.75 -12.89 14.54
C ASP A 16 5.62 -12.38 13.63
N GLU A 17 5.65 -11.06 13.36
CA GLU A 17 4.77 -10.45 12.36
C GLU A 17 5.36 -10.66 10.96
N VAL A 18 4.64 -11.37 10.10
CA VAL A 18 5.07 -11.60 8.71
C VAL A 18 4.36 -10.62 7.78
N ILE A 19 5.15 -9.89 6.99
CA ILE A 19 4.66 -8.89 6.03
C ILE A 19 4.94 -9.38 4.61
N ILE A 20 3.89 -9.61 3.84
CA ILE A 20 3.98 -9.85 2.40
C ILE A 20 3.65 -8.55 1.68
N THR A 21 4.56 -8.06 0.84
CA THR A 21 4.41 -6.77 0.16
C THR A 21 4.82 -6.83 -1.30
N ASN A 22 4.28 -5.93 -2.11
CA ASN A 22 4.72 -5.74 -3.49
C ASN A 22 5.49 -4.43 -3.61
N PHE A 23 6.80 -4.53 -3.86
CA PHE A 23 7.72 -3.40 -3.89
C PHE A 23 7.79 -2.68 -5.25
N GLN A 24 7.01 -3.11 -6.24
CA GLN A 24 7.06 -2.56 -7.58
C GLN A 24 6.43 -1.15 -7.67
N PRO A 25 6.99 -0.23 -8.47
CA PRO A 25 6.57 1.17 -8.50
C PRO A 25 5.18 1.40 -9.10
N TYR A 26 4.65 0.46 -9.90
CA TYR A 26 3.31 0.58 -10.47
C TYR A 26 2.22 0.65 -9.40
N ILE A 27 2.50 0.15 -8.19
CA ILE A 27 1.60 0.17 -7.05
C ILE A 27 1.19 1.58 -6.65
N ARG A 28 2.04 2.56 -7.00
CA ARG A 28 1.75 3.98 -6.84
C ARG A 28 0.53 4.43 -7.63
N LYS A 29 0.28 3.87 -8.82
CA LYS A 29 -0.92 4.18 -9.61
C LYS A 29 -2.18 3.76 -8.88
N ALA A 30 -2.11 2.66 -8.13
CA ALA A 30 -3.22 2.18 -7.35
C ALA A 30 -3.38 2.99 -6.05
N GLU A 31 -2.29 3.34 -5.37
CA GLU A 31 -2.27 4.30 -4.26
C GLU A 31 -2.89 5.65 -4.66
N SER A 32 -2.54 6.15 -5.85
CA SER A 32 -3.02 7.43 -6.34
C SER A 32 -4.44 7.36 -6.92
N GLY A 33 -5.04 6.18 -7.02
CA GLY A 33 -6.37 5.95 -7.61
C GLY A 33 -6.40 6.04 -9.15
N VAL A 34 -5.24 6.11 -9.80
CA VAL A 34 -5.11 6.17 -11.27
C VAL A 34 -5.40 4.82 -11.91
N LEU A 35 -5.14 3.72 -11.20
CA LEU A 35 -5.42 2.36 -11.69
C LEU A 35 -6.93 2.03 -11.72
N GLY A 36 -7.81 2.88 -11.16
CA GLY A 36 -9.24 2.60 -11.00
C GLY A 36 -9.58 1.56 -9.93
N THR A 37 -8.60 0.76 -9.49
CA THR A 37 -8.70 -0.13 -8.33
C THR A 37 -8.62 0.65 -7.03
N LYS A 38 -9.54 0.38 -6.10
CA LYS A 38 -9.50 0.99 -4.77
C LYS A 38 -8.26 0.52 -4.00
N ARG A 39 -7.64 1.44 -3.25
CA ARG A 39 -6.42 1.23 -2.45
C ARG A 39 -6.47 -0.06 -1.59
N PHE A 40 -7.61 -0.39 -1.01
CA PHE A 40 -7.80 -1.59 -0.19
C PHE A 40 -7.93 -2.89 -1.00
N ALA A 41 -8.39 -2.81 -2.25
CA ALA A 41 -8.74 -3.99 -3.05
C ALA A 41 -7.53 -4.73 -3.65
N ILE A 42 -6.34 -4.12 -3.66
CA ILE A 42 -5.15 -4.68 -4.31
C ILE A 42 -4.74 -6.03 -3.71
N PHE A 43 -4.82 -6.15 -2.38
CA PHE A 43 -4.45 -7.36 -1.64
C PHE A 43 -5.64 -8.07 -1.01
N ASP A 44 -6.88 -7.61 -1.26
CA ASP A 44 -8.08 -8.27 -0.72
C ASP A 44 -8.20 -9.72 -1.21
N GLY A 45 -7.83 -9.98 -2.48
CA GLY A 45 -7.80 -11.33 -3.03
C GLY A 45 -6.82 -12.23 -2.27
N THR A 46 -5.60 -11.75 -2.03
CA THR A 46 -4.57 -12.45 -1.25
C THR A 46 -5.03 -12.69 0.19
N LYS A 47 -5.58 -11.66 0.87
CA LYS A 47 -6.14 -11.80 2.22
C LYS A 47 -7.20 -12.88 2.28
N ARG A 48 -8.17 -12.88 1.35
CA ARG A 48 -9.24 -13.89 1.30
C ARG A 48 -8.69 -15.29 1.03
N ALA A 49 -7.74 -15.43 0.12
CA ALA A 49 -7.11 -16.71 -0.18
C ALA A 49 -6.39 -17.28 1.05
N LEU A 50 -5.61 -16.45 1.76
CA LEU A 50 -4.93 -16.84 2.99
C LEU A 50 -5.90 -17.16 4.12
N ALA A 51 -6.93 -16.34 4.33
CA ALA A 51 -7.96 -16.61 5.34
C ALA A 51 -8.72 -17.91 5.05
N ARG A 52 -8.96 -18.24 3.77
CA ARG A 52 -9.58 -19.51 3.39
C ARG A 52 -8.66 -20.71 3.66
N ALA A 53 -7.38 -20.59 3.32
CA ALA A 53 -6.42 -21.67 3.47
C ALA A 53 -5.98 -21.90 4.94
N PHE A 54 -5.89 -20.84 5.73
CA PHE A 54 -5.23 -20.85 7.04
C PHE A 54 -6.05 -20.21 8.17
N GLY A 55 -7.12 -19.49 7.84
CA GLY A 55 -7.94 -18.73 8.79
C GLY A 55 -9.09 -19.53 9.44
N ASN A 56 -9.06 -20.87 9.34
CA ASN A 56 -10.06 -21.79 9.88
C ASN A 56 -11.49 -21.57 9.34
N GLU A 57 -11.75 -22.11 8.15
CA GLU A 57 -13.10 -22.34 7.63
C GLU A 57 -13.79 -23.42 8.50
N GLY A 58 -14.47 -23.01 9.58
CA GLY A 58 -15.40 -23.86 10.35
C GLY A 58 -14.95 -24.44 11.69
N ARG A 59 -13.83 -24.00 12.29
CA ARG A 59 -13.46 -24.37 13.68
C ARG A 59 -13.33 -23.10 14.54
N ASN A 60 -13.76 -23.18 15.80
CA ASN A 60 -13.94 -22.07 16.75
C ASN A 60 -12.65 -21.30 17.16
N SER A 61 -11.53 -21.44 16.45
CA SER A 61 -10.35 -20.60 16.64
C SER A 61 -9.66 -20.43 15.30
N SER A 62 -9.21 -19.22 14.93
CA SER A 62 -8.36 -18.98 13.76
C SER A 62 -6.90 -18.98 14.21
N ALA A 63 -6.06 -19.87 13.69
CA ALA A 63 -4.65 -19.91 14.09
C ALA A 63 -3.87 -18.66 13.61
N PHE A 64 -4.39 -17.98 12.58
CA PHE A 64 -3.76 -16.80 12.00
C PHE A 64 -4.78 -15.71 11.72
N SER A 65 -4.35 -14.45 11.87
CA SER A 65 -5.04 -13.25 11.40
C SER A 65 -4.37 -12.69 10.16
N PHE A 66 -5.18 -12.11 9.26
CA PHE A 66 -4.73 -11.54 8.00
C PHE A 66 -5.30 -10.14 7.81
N GLU A 67 -4.42 -9.15 7.72
CA GLU A 67 -4.81 -7.74 7.56
C GLU A 67 -4.16 -7.09 6.34
N THR A 68 -4.96 -6.36 5.56
CA THR A 68 -4.43 -5.52 4.48
C THR A 68 -4.04 -4.16 5.06
N ARG A 69 -2.76 -3.81 4.97
CA ARG A 69 -2.22 -2.52 5.41
C ARG A 69 -1.40 -1.88 4.31
N TRP A 70 -1.25 -0.56 4.38
CA TRP A 70 -0.29 0.16 3.56
C TRP A 70 0.83 0.64 4.44
N LEU A 71 2.03 0.17 4.18
CA LEU A 71 3.17 0.35 5.06
C LEU A 71 4.19 1.29 4.44
N GLU A 72 4.74 2.17 5.27
CA GLU A 72 5.98 2.88 4.97
C GLU A 72 7.14 1.95 5.29
N LEU A 73 7.88 1.53 4.26
CA LEU A 73 9.02 0.64 4.41
C LEU A 73 10.31 1.46 4.38
N GLY A 74 11.20 1.20 5.35
CA GLY A 74 12.46 1.91 5.50
C GLY A 74 13.50 1.49 4.46
N SER A 75 14.51 2.33 4.28
CA SER A 75 15.67 2.02 3.43
C SER A 75 16.48 0.85 3.96
N GLY A 76 17.14 0.13 3.05
CA GLY A 76 18.01 -1.00 3.40
C GLY A 76 17.28 -2.34 3.54
N LEU A 77 15.95 -2.36 3.42
CA LEU A 77 15.19 -3.62 3.36
C LEU A 77 15.45 -4.35 2.04
N HIS A 78 15.35 -3.64 0.91
CA HIS A 78 15.59 -4.16 -0.44
C HIS A 78 16.21 -3.04 -1.29
N PRO A 79 17.04 -3.31 -2.31
CA PRO A 79 17.63 -2.26 -3.16
C PRO A 79 16.61 -1.29 -3.77
N ASP A 80 15.41 -1.79 -4.06
CA ASP A 80 14.30 -0.98 -4.61
C ASP A 80 13.39 -0.33 -3.55
N ILE A 81 13.69 -0.47 -2.26
CA ILE A 81 12.89 0.07 -1.14
C ILE A 81 13.72 1.06 -0.29
N PRO A 82 13.23 2.30 -0.07
CA PRO A 82 12.00 2.85 -0.61
C PRO A 82 12.17 3.33 -2.05
N TYR A 83 11.21 3.02 -2.91
CA TYR A 83 11.04 3.70 -4.18
C TYR A 83 10.71 5.18 -3.96
N ILE A 84 11.58 6.03 -4.49
CA ILE A 84 11.42 7.48 -4.51
C ILE A 84 10.87 7.90 -5.87
N LEU A 85 9.80 8.71 -5.86
CA LEU A 85 9.23 9.22 -7.11
C LEU A 85 10.22 10.09 -7.86
N LYS A 86 10.51 9.69 -9.11
CA LYS A 86 11.35 10.46 -10.03
C LYS A 86 10.59 11.57 -10.78
N GLY A 87 9.26 11.47 -10.86
CA GLY A 87 8.41 12.44 -11.56
C GLY A 87 7.11 12.71 -10.81
N GLY A 88 6.61 13.94 -10.96
CA GLY A 88 5.37 14.42 -10.34
C GLY A 88 4.26 14.52 -11.38
N THR A 89 3.04 14.17 -11.00
CA THR A 89 1.87 14.42 -11.86
C THR A 89 1.49 15.89 -11.76
N VAL A 90 1.28 16.55 -12.89
CA VAL A 90 0.60 17.85 -12.93
C VAL A 90 -0.79 17.63 -12.35
N GLY A 91 -1.20 18.46 -11.39
CA GLY A 91 -2.49 18.27 -10.72
C GLY A 91 -3.64 18.22 -11.73
N GLY A 92 -4.68 17.42 -11.43
CA GLY A 92 -5.80 17.21 -12.34
C GLY A 92 -6.47 18.52 -12.76
N VAL A 93 -7.16 18.53 -13.89
CA VAL A 93 -7.88 19.72 -14.38
C VAL A 93 -8.92 20.15 -13.33
N ALA A 94 -8.92 21.44 -12.98
CA ALA A 94 -9.92 21.97 -12.08
C ALA A 94 -11.29 21.95 -12.77
N ALA A 95 -12.32 21.48 -12.08
CA ALA A 95 -13.68 21.52 -12.63
C ALA A 95 -14.09 22.99 -12.89
N THR A 96 -14.57 23.28 -14.09
CA THR A 96 -14.93 24.62 -14.58
C THR A 96 -16.32 25.06 -14.12
N ASN A 97 -16.60 24.93 -12.81
CA ASN A 97 -17.89 25.29 -12.22
C ASN A 97 -17.72 26.13 -10.95
N ARG A 98 -18.77 26.87 -10.58
CA ARG A 98 -18.76 27.74 -9.38
C ARG A 98 -18.60 26.98 -8.05
N ARG A 99 -18.78 25.65 -8.04
CA ARG A 99 -18.59 24.79 -6.86
C ARG A 99 -17.10 24.49 -6.60
N SER A 100 -16.26 24.53 -7.64
CA SER A 100 -14.83 24.31 -7.54
C SER A 100 -14.13 25.49 -6.90
N SER A 101 -13.46 25.27 -5.76
CA SER A 101 -12.64 26.28 -5.10
C SER A 101 -11.44 26.70 -5.96
N ALA A 102 -10.86 25.76 -6.72
CA ALA A 102 -9.76 26.03 -7.63
C ALA A 102 -10.21 26.96 -8.78
N PHE A 103 -11.37 26.71 -9.37
CA PHE A 103 -11.94 27.57 -10.41
C PHE A 103 -12.32 28.96 -9.89
N ARG A 104 -12.93 29.03 -8.70
CA ARG A 104 -13.21 30.33 -8.03
C ARG A 104 -11.94 31.12 -7.72
N ALA A 105 -10.81 30.45 -7.53
CA ALA A 105 -9.49 31.06 -7.36
C ALA A 105 -8.77 31.35 -8.69
N GLY A 106 -9.45 31.22 -9.84
CA GLY A 106 -8.89 31.48 -11.17
C GLY A 106 -7.89 30.42 -11.67
N ARG A 107 -7.82 29.26 -11.02
CA ARG A 107 -6.88 28.19 -11.41
C ARG A 107 -7.52 27.24 -12.41
N THR A 108 -6.72 26.82 -13.39
CA THR A 108 -7.08 25.82 -14.40
C THR A 108 -6.74 24.39 -13.94
N THR A 109 -5.83 24.25 -12.97
CA THR A 109 -5.39 22.96 -12.42
C THR A 109 -5.58 22.91 -10.90
N LEU A 110 -5.82 21.69 -10.41
CA LEU A 110 -5.81 21.40 -8.98
C LEU A 110 -4.37 21.42 -8.46
N ALA A 111 -4.20 21.76 -7.19
CA ALA A 111 -2.90 21.64 -6.55
C ALA A 111 -2.45 20.16 -6.58
N PRO A 112 -1.19 19.86 -6.94
CA PRO A 112 -0.65 18.51 -6.82
C PRO A 112 -0.76 18.06 -5.36
N ARG A 113 -1.26 16.84 -5.12
CA ARG A 113 -1.32 16.32 -3.75
C ARG A 113 0.11 16.14 -3.24
N ARG A 114 0.40 16.64 -2.03
CA ARG A 114 1.76 16.65 -1.45
C ARG A 114 2.37 15.26 -1.37
N ASP A 115 1.55 14.27 -1.03
CA ASP A 115 1.90 12.86 -0.98
C ASP A 115 2.28 12.27 -2.34
N ARG A 116 2.10 12.98 -3.47
CA ARG A 116 2.37 12.51 -4.85
C ARG A 116 3.45 13.30 -5.58
N GLN A 117 4.20 14.12 -4.86
CA GLN A 117 5.26 14.95 -5.44
C GLN A 117 6.52 14.14 -5.72
N THR A 118 7.32 14.60 -6.68
CA THR A 118 8.68 14.09 -6.92
C THR A 118 9.47 14.13 -5.61
N GLY A 119 10.27 13.10 -5.34
CA GLY A 119 11.05 12.99 -4.11
C GLY A 119 10.29 12.37 -2.93
N MET A 120 8.97 12.18 -3.03
CA MET A 120 8.20 11.53 -1.96
C MET A 120 8.33 10.00 -2.04
N PRO A 121 8.49 9.32 -0.90
CA PRO A 121 8.40 7.86 -0.84
C PRO A 121 6.97 7.39 -1.13
N ILE A 122 6.86 6.17 -1.63
CA ILE A 122 5.57 5.49 -1.79
C ILE A 122 5.25 4.66 -0.55
N THR A 123 3.96 4.40 -0.32
CA THR A 123 3.55 3.38 0.65
C THR A 123 3.29 2.07 -0.09
N TYR A 124 3.51 0.95 0.58
CA TYR A 124 3.43 -0.37 -0.02
C TYR A 124 2.22 -1.12 0.51
N PRO A 125 1.31 -1.56 -0.36
CA PRO A 125 0.24 -2.43 0.07
C PRO A 125 0.83 -3.77 0.46
N SER A 126 0.38 -4.24 1.60
CA SER A 126 0.93 -5.42 2.25
C SER A 126 -0.19 -6.22 2.90
N VAL A 127 0.01 -7.53 3.00
CA VAL A 127 -0.75 -8.38 3.91
C VAL A 127 0.14 -8.64 5.12
N VAL A 128 -0.40 -8.31 6.28
CA VAL A 128 0.20 -8.59 7.59
C VAL A 128 -0.42 -9.87 8.11
N ILE A 129 0.43 -10.79 8.56
CA ILE A 129 0.07 -12.10 9.09
C ILE A 129 0.58 -12.18 10.52
N ASN A 130 -0.30 -12.50 11.46
CA ASN A 130 0.04 -12.77 12.85
C ASN A 130 -0.62 -14.07 13.29
N GLN A 131 0.04 -14.84 14.14
CA GLN A 131 -0.60 -15.95 14.85
C GLN A 131 -1.59 -15.41 15.91
N VAL A 132 -2.70 -16.12 16.18
CA VAL A 132 -3.75 -15.72 17.15
C VAL A 132 -4.08 -16.86 18.10
#